data_AF-A0A4C1YC54-F1
#
_entry.id   AF-A0A4C1YC54-F1
#
_cell.length_a   1.000
_cell.length_b   1.000
_cell.length_c   1.000
_cell.angle_alpha   90.00
_cell.angle_beta   90.00
_cell.angle_gamma   90.00
#
_symmetry.space_group_name_H-M   'P 1'
#
loop_
_entity.id
_entity.type
_entity.pdbx_description
1 polymer ?
#
loop_
_entity_poly.entity_id
_entity_poly.type
_entity_poly.pdbx_seq_one_letter_code
_entity_poly.pdbx_strand_id
1 'polypeptide(L)'
;MNSWSKPLPWVKPQHNKEINFKNSPQQTFSYSGTEAMTLGEDINTIMSILQVVKSAEVVDLAVKFRKTRHGVDRLRIILENQELISKLERLQWQRSGAHSTLHLAVTNLKLSH
;
A
#
# COMPACT_ATOMS: atom_id res chain seq x y z
N MET A 1 -29.38 11.25 -13.07
CA MET A 1 -28.13 11.95 -13.42
C MET A 1 -27.32 12.19 -12.15
N ASN A 2 -26.05 11.83 -12.17
CA ASN A 2 -25.19 11.62 -11.00
C ASN A 2 -24.44 12.93 -10.63
N SER A 3 -24.42 13.26 -9.34
CA SER A 3 -23.92 14.54 -8.79
C SER A 3 -22.39 14.62 -8.64
N TRP A 4 -21.63 13.95 -9.51
CA TRP A 4 -20.18 13.77 -9.38
C TRP A 4 -19.32 14.78 -10.16
N SER A 5 -19.96 15.72 -10.85
CA SER A 5 -19.28 16.71 -11.71
C SER A 5 -19.01 18.07 -11.02
N LYS A 6 -19.13 18.16 -9.69
CA LYS A 6 -18.78 19.40 -8.96
C LYS A 6 -17.30 19.37 -8.55
N PRO A 7 -16.45 20.27 -9.05
CA PRO A 7 -15.06 20.34 -8.61
C PRO A 7 -14.97 20.81 -7.15
N LEU A 8 -13.95 20.32 -6.45
CA LEU A 8 -13.70 20.63 -5.05
C LEU A 8 -13.31 22.12 -4.89
N PRO A 9 -13.74 22.78 -3.80
CA PRO A 9 -13.72 24.25 -3.65
C PRO A 9 -12.32 24.88 -3.56
N TRP A 10 -11.25 24.08 -3.48
CA TRP A 10 -9.87 24.57 -3.48
C TRP A 10 -9.18 24.50 -4.85
N VAL A 11 -9.87 24.03 -5.89
CA VAL A 11 -9.36 24.03 -7.26
C VAL A 11 -9.72 25.36 -7.92
N LYS A 12 -8.78 26.30 -7.97
CA LYS A 12 -8.94 27.52 -8.77
C LYS A 12 -8.84 27.17 -10.26
N PRO A 13 -9.85 27.49 -11.10
CA PRO A 13 -9.76 27.26 -12.53
C PRO A 13 -8.74 28.25 -13.14
N GLN A 14 -7.66 27.73 -13.72
CA GLN A 14 -6.63 28.57 -14.33
C GLN A 14 -7.03 28.93 -15.76
N HIS A 15 -7.43 30.19 -15.97
CA HIS A 15 -7.60 30.78 -17.30
C HIS A 15 -6.20 30.95 -17.95
N ASN A 16 -6.07 30.35 -19.13
CA ASN A 16 -4.98 30.49 -20.09
C ASN A 16 -4.40 31.92 -20.24
N LYS A 17 -3.07 32.01 -20.36
CA LYS A 17 -2.33 33.03 -21.11
C LYS A 17 -0.88 32.59 -21.27
N GLU A 18 -0.48 32.31 -22.50
CA GLU A 18 0.91 32.15 -22.93
C GLU A 18 1.69 33.45 -22.70
N ILE A 19 2.87 33.37 -22.06
CA ILE A 19 3.97 34.32 -22.27
C ILE A 19 5.28 33.53 -22.25
N ASN A 20 6.05 33.67 -23.31
CA ASN A 20 7.26 32.95 -23.67
C ASN A 20 8.49 33.77 -23.22
N PHE A 21 9.37 33.22 -22.37
CA PHE A 21 10.74 33.73 -22.15
C PHE A 21 11.73 32.57 -21.89
N LYS A 22 12.19 31.98 -22.99
CA LYS A 22 13.59 31.63 -23.33
C LYS A 22 14.65 31.76 -22.21
N ASN A 23 15.12 30.63 -21.65
CA ASN A 23 16.52 30.15 -21.63
C ASN A 23 16.73 28.91 -20.71
N SER A 24 17.25 27.84 -21.31
CA SER A 24 17.86 26.57 -20.81
C SER A 24 18.56 26.58 -19.43
N PRO A 25 18.82 25.41 -18.78
CA PRO A 25 18.93 24.07 -19.38
C PRO A 25 17.89 23.06 -18.92
N GLN A 26 17.49 22.23 -19.88
CA GLN A 26 16.91 20.91 -19.67
C GLN A 26 17.69 20.17 -18.56
N GLN A 27 17.12 20.09 -17.36
CA GLN A 27 17.41 18.96 -16.49
C GLN A 27 16.49 17.83 -16.94
N THR A 28 16.95 17.12 -17.97
CA THR A 28 16.61 15.72 -18.13
C THR A 28 16.95 15.04 -16.81
N PHE A 29 15.95 14.78 -15.98
CA PHE A 29 16.09 13.79 -14.90
C PHE A 29 16.15 12.42 -15.58
N SER A 30 17.32 12.11 -16.13
CA SER A 30 17.72 10.76 -16.47
C SER A 30 17.95 9.98 -15.18
N TYR A 31 16.84 9.55 -14.57
CA TYR A 31 16.77 8.40 -13.66
C TYR A 31 15.67 7.44 -14.15
N SER A 32 15.58 7.29 -15.48
CA SER A 32 14.72 6.31 -16.14
C SER A 32 15.39 4.94 -16.07
N GLY A 33 15.12 4.20 -14.99
CA GLY A 33 15.54 2.80 -14.90
C GLY A 33 15.05 2.07 -13.65
N THR A 34 14.90 2.76 -12.53
CA THR A 34 14.67 2.08 -11.23
C THR A 34 13.36 2.50 -10.54
N GLU A 35 12.91 3.75 -10.69
CA GLU A 35 11.70 4.25 -9.99
C GLU A 35 10.37 3.89 -10.67
N ALA A 36 10.38 3.62 -11.98
CA ALA A 36 9.19 3.13 -12.67
C ALA A 36 8.91 1.65 -12.33
N MET A 37 9.94 0.87 -11.99
CA MET A 37 9.80 -0.51 -11.52
C MET A 37 9.16 -0.56 -10.13
N THR A 38 9.48 0.37 -9.23
CA THR A 38 8.91 0.40 -7.87
C THR A 38 7.43 0.76 -7.85
N LEU A 39 6.97 1.71 -8.67
CA LEU A 39 5.55 2.11 -8.69
C LEU A 39 4.63 0.99 -9.22
N GLY A 40 5.05 0.29 -10.29
CA GLY A 40 4.27 -0.83 -10.84
C GLY A 40 4.18 -2.00 -9.86
N GLU A 41 5.29 -2.31 -9.18
CA GLU A 41 5.35 -3.34 -8.13
C GLU A 41 4.50 -2.98 -6.90
N ASP A 42 4.54 -1.72 -6.46
CA ASP A 42 3.72 -1.21 -5.37
C ASP A 42 2.23 -1.27 -5.72
N ILE A 43 1.83 -0.88 -6.94
CA ILE A 43 0.44 -0.96 -7.41
C ILE A 43 -0.04 -2.41 -7.41
N ASN A 44 0.75 -3.34 -7.93
CA ASN A 44 0.41 -4.77 -7.93
C ASN A 44 0.30 -5.34 -6.50
N THR A 45 1.17 -4.90 -5.60
CA THR A 45 1.12 -5.27 -4.18
C THR A 45 -0.15 -4.76 -3.52
N ILE A 46 -0.51 -3.48 -3.73
CA ILE A 46 -1.75 -2.89 -3.23
C ILE A 46 -2.96 -3.65 -3.77
N MET A 47 -2.99 -3.97 -5.07
CA MET A 47 -4.07 -4.73 -5.68
C MET A 47 -4.19 -6.14 -5.07
N SER A 48 -3.07 -6.83 -4.85
CA SER A 48 -3.04 -8.15 -4.22
C SER A 48 -3.57 -8.12 -2.78
N ILE A 49 -3.21 -7.10 -1.99
CA ILE A 49 -3.73 -6.90 -0.64
C ILE A 49 -5.24 -6.63 -0.68
N LEU A 50 -5.70 -5.74 -1.56
CA LEU A 50 -7.11 -5.40 -1.69
C LEU A 50 -7.96 -6.61 -2.09
N GLN A 51 -7.45 -7.49 -2.96
CA GLN A 51 -8.14 -8.73 -3.33
C GLN A 51 -8.33 -9.65 -2.11
N VAL A 52 -7.30 -9.83 -1.30
CA VAL A 52 -7.38 -10.70 -0.11
C VAL A 52 -8.25 -10.08 0.97
N VAL A 53 -8.13 -8.77 1.24
CA VAL A 53 -8.95 -8.08 2.26
C VAL A 53 -10.44 -8.05 1.87
N LYS A 54 -10.75 -7.98 0.57
CA LYS A 54 -12.13 -8.01 0.07
C LYS A 54 -12.65 -9.44 -0.18
N SER A 55 -11.87 -10.49 0.10
CA SER A 55 -12.31 -11.86 -0.14
C SER A 55 -13.48 -12.22 0.77
N ALA A 56 -14.39 -13.06 0.26
CA ALA A 56 -15.54 -13.53 1.03
C ALA A 56 -15.11 -14.22 2.34
N GLU A 57 -13.97 -14.89 2.34
CA GLU A 57 -13.40 -15.58 3.49
C GLU A 57 -13.03 -14.60 4.62
N VAL A 58 -12.36 -13.48 4.30
CA VAL A 58 -12.00 -12.45 5.29
C VAL A 58 -13.24 -11.72 5.81
N VAL A 59 -14.23 -11.47 4.94
CA VAL A 59 -15.51 -10.86 5.33
C VAL A 59 -16.28 -11.79 6.26
N ASP A 60 -16.40 -13.08 5.94
CA ASP A 60 -17.09 -14.07 6.77
C ASP A 60 -16.39 -14.26 8.12
N LEU A 61 -15.04 -14.30 8.12
CA LEU A 61 -14.24 -14.33 9.35
C LEU A 61 -14.56 -13.13 10.26
N ALA A 62 -14.57 -11.92 9.71
CA ALA A 62 -14.90 -10.71 10.48
C ALA A 62 -16.33 -10.75 11.03
N VAL A 63 -17.29 -11.27 10.26
CA VAL A 63 -18.68 -11.46 10.70
C VAL A 63 -18.76 -12.46 11.85
N LYS A 64 -18.06 -13.60 11.75
CA LYS A 64 -17.99 -14.61 12.82
C LYS A 64 -17.43 -13.99 14.11
N PHE A 65 -16.31 -13.29 14.04
CA PHE A 65 -15.74 -12.59 15.20
C PHE A 65 -16.68 -11.56 15.82
N ARG A 66 -17.38 -10.77 15.00
CA ARG A 66 -18.32 -9.75 15.47
C ARG A 66 -19.53 -10.36 16.17
N LYS A 67 -20.00 -11.52 15.71
CA LYS A 67 -21.15 -12.24 16.31
C LYS A 67 -20.78 -12.90 17.63
N THR A 68 -19.52 -13.30 17.79
CA THR A 68 -19.07 -14.07 18.95
C THR A 68 -18.85 -13.21 20.19
N ARG A 69 -19.59 -13.52 21.26
CA ARG A 69 -19.53 -12.83 22.56
C ARG A 69 -18.46 -13.38 23.49
N HIS A 70 -18.12 -14.66 23.38
CA HIS A 70 -17.20 -15.34 24.29
C HIS A 70 -15.77 -15.44 23.71
N GLY A 71 -14.77 -15.26 24.57
CA GLY A 71 -13.36 -15.33 24.15
C GLY A 71 -12.95 -16.70 23.63
N VAL A 72 -13.45 -17.78 24.24
CA VAL A 72 -13.14 -19.17 23.85
C VAL A 72 -13.61 -19.47 22.41
N ASP A 73 -14.78 -18.99 22.03
CA ASP A 73 -15.29 -19.16 20.67
C ASP A 73 -14.49 -18.33 19.66
N ARG A 74 -13.97 -17.16 20.05
CA ARG A 74 -13.05 -16.38 19.21
C ARG A 74 -11.74 -17.13 19.00
N LEU A 75 -11.21 -17.78 20.04
CA LEU A 75 -10.02 -18.64 19.92
C LEU A 75 -10.27 -19.81 18.97
N ARG A 76 -11.44 -20.45 19.05
CA ARG A 76 -11.82 -21.50 18.10
C ARG A 76 -11.84 -20.99 16.66
N ILE A 77 -12.47 -19.84 16.43
CA ILE A 77 -12.50 -19.20 15.10
C ILE A 77 -11.09 -18.92 14.58
N ILE A 78 -10.15 -18.47 15.44
CA ILE A 78 -8.74 -18.28 15.04
C ILE A 78 -8.13 -19.60 14.58
N LEU A 79 -8.29 -20.67 15.35
CA LEU A 79 -7.72 -21.98 15.06
C LEU A 79 -8.30 -22.60 13.78
N GLU A 80 -9.58 -22.38 13.49
CA GLU A 80 -10.24 -22.87 12.28
C GLU A 80 -9.81 -22.11 11.01
N ASN A 81 -9.25 -20.90 11.15
CA ASN A 81 -8.90 -20.02 10.02
C ASN A 81 -7.38 -19.76 9.90
N GLN A 82 -6.54 -20.67 10.40
CA GLN A 82 -5.09 -20.51 10.44
C GLN A 82 -4.46 -20.25 9.06
N GLU A 83 -4.89 -20.98 8.02
CA GLU A 83 -4.31 -20.81 6.68
C GLU A 83 -4.52 -19.41 6.11
N LEU A 84 -5.71 -18.84 6.33
CA LEU A 84 -6.06 -17.49 5.90
C LEU A 84 -5.26 -16.44 6.68
N ILE A 85 -5.09 -16.63 7.99
CA ILE A 85 -4.27 -15.77 8.84
C ILE A 85 -2.81 -15.80 8.38
N SER A 86 -2.23 -16.99 8.16
CA SER A 86 -0.85 -17.11 7.65
C SER A 86 -0.68 -16.47 6.28
N LYS A 87 -1.70 -16.52 5.40
CA LYS A 87 -1.67 -15.84 4.10
C LYS A 87 -1.64 -14.31 4.27
N LEU A 88 -2.44 -13.77 5.18
CA LEU A 88 -2.46 -12.34 5.49
C LEU A 88 -1.13 -11.88 6.07
N GLU A 89 -0.55 -12.66 7.00
CA GLU A 89 0.76 -12.35 7.60
C GLU A 89 1.86 -12.33 6.54
N ARG A 90 1.90 -13.29 5.62
CA ARG A 90 2.89 -13.31 4.53
C ARG A 90 2.83 -12.05 3.65
N LEU A 91 1.62 -11.56 3.34
CA LEU A 91 1.44 -10.33 2.56
C LEU A 91 1.92 -9.09 3.33
N GLN A 92 1.77 -9.08 4.65
CA GLN A 92 2.34 -8.03 5.50
C GLN A 92 3.87 -8.09 5.55
N TRP A 93 4.44 -9.29 5.69
CA TRP A 93 5.89 -9.50 5.74
C TRP A 93 6.59 -9.22 4.42
N GLN A 94 5.95 -9.49 3.28
CA GLN A 94 6.48 -9.16 1.96
C GLN A 94 6.72 -7.65 1.78
N ARG A 95 5.97 -6.80 2.50
CA ARG A 95 6.21 -5.34 2.57
C ARG A 95 7.26 -4.96 3.61
N SER A 96 7.35 -5.71 4.71
CA SER A 96 8.37 -5.49 5.76
C SER A 96 9.78 -5.96 5.37
N GLY A 97 9.90 -6.88 4.41
CA GLY A 97 11.19 -7.42 3.92
C GLY A 97 12.12 -6.37 3.29
N ALA A 98 11.60 -5.20 2.92
CA ALA A 98 12.41 -4.06 2.48
C ALA A 98 13.08 -3.31 3.66
N HIS A 99 12.56 -3.42 4.89
CA HIS A 99 13.09 -2.74 6.07
C HIS A 99 14.19 -3.53 6.80
N SER A 100 14.22 -4.87 6.68
CA SER A 100 15.21 -5.72 7.34
C SER A 100 16.62 -5.57 6.76
N THR A 101 16.75 -5.28 5.46
CA THR A 101 18.05 -5.01 4.81
C THR A 101 18.66 -3.69 5.30
N LEU A 102 17.83 -2.66 5.53
CA LEU A 102 18.28 -1.37 6.08
C LEU A 102 18.63 -1.48 7.56
N HIS A 103 17.86 -2.23 8.35
CA HIS A 103 18.19 -2.43 9.78
C HIS A 103 19.50 -3.20 9.95
N LEU A 104 19.73 -4.27 9.16
CA LEU A 104 20.99 -5.04 9.19
C LEU A 104 22.19 -4.22 8.70
N ALA A 105 22.02 -3.40 7.66
CA ALA A 105 23.06 -2.48 7.18
C ALA A 105 23.42 -1.41 8.22
N VAL A 106 22.41 -0.83 8.89
CA VAL A 106 22.59 0.19 9.94
C VAL A 106 23.26 -0.41 11.19
N THR A 107 22.90 -1.63 11.60
CA THR A 107 23.56 -2.30 12.73
C THR A 107 25.00 -2.68 12.41
N ASN A 108 25.30 -3.11 11.18
CA ASN A 108 26.66 -3.46 10.77
C ASN A 108 27.60 -2.23 10.67
N LEU A 109 27.07 -1.06 10.29
CA LEU A 109 27.81 0.21 10.31
C LEU A 109 28.12 0.70 11.74
N LYS A 110 27.23 0.43 12.71
CA LYS A 110 27.39 0.82 14.11
C LYS A 110 28.46 0.00 14.86
N LEU A 111 28.77 -1.21 14.38
CA LEU A 111 29.74 -2.14 14.98
C LEU A 111 31.17 -1.96 14.45
N SER A 112 31.39 -1.07 13.48
CA SER A 112 32.68 -0.87 12.81
C SER A 112 33.51 0.32 13.36
N HIS A 113 33.16 0.84 14.54
CA HIS A 113 33.92 1.87 15.26
C HIS A 113 34.14 1.49 16.72
#